data_AF-A0A173Z5Z5-F1
#
_entry.id   AF-A0A173Z5Z5-F1
#
_cell.length_a   1.000
_cell.length_b   1.000
_cell.length_c   1.000
_cell.angle_alpha   90.00
_cell.angle_beta   90.00
_cell.angle_gamma   90.00
#
_symmetry.space_group_name_H-M   'P 1'
#
loop_
_entity.id
_entity.type
_entity.pdbx_description
1 polymer ?
#
loop_
_entity_poly.entity_id
_entity_poly.type
_entity_poly.pdbx_seq_one_letter_code
_entity_poly.pdbx_strand_id
1 'polypeptide(L)' 'MTVIVKDYWKSHVSSVIYGYCVCGREVQHSAKKIDEKCPLCGATLEWDLSDKKLWHNGKENETI' A
#
# COMPACT_ATOMS: atom_id res chain seq x y z
N MET A 1 17.12 -2.98 3.44
CA MET A 1 16.21 -4.06 3.03
C MET A 1 14.98 -3.40 2.42
N THR A 2 14.68 -3.74 1.16
CA THR A 2 13.53 -3.20 0.42
C THR A 2 12.45 -4.26 0.36
N VAL A 3 11.19 -3.85 0.53
CA VAL A 3 10.06 -4.75 0.56
C VAL A 3 8.93 -4.20 -0.29
N ILE A 4 8.31 -5.08 -1.07
CA ILE A 4 7.11 -4.75 -1.84
C ILE A 4 5.93 -4.69 -0.88
N VAL A 5 5.24 -3.56 -0.85
CA VAL A 5 4.01 -3.39 -0.08
C VAL A 5 2.94 -4.30 -0.70
N LYS A 6 2.10 -4.93 0.12
CA LYS A 6 1.08 -5.87 -0.36
C LYS A 6 -0.29 -5.50 0.18
N ASP A 7 -1.29 -6.17 -0.37
CA ASP A 7 -2.67 -6.12 0.07
C ASP A 7 -3.21 -4.68 0.02
N TYR A 8 -3.11 -4.05 -1.16
CA TYR A 8 -3.51 -2.67 -1.37
C TYR A 8 -5.03 -2.48 -1.32
N TRP A 9 -5.48 -1.36 -0.79
CA TRP A 9 -6.86 -0.89 -0.96
C TRP A 9 -6.90 0.61 -1.13
N LYS A 10 -7.93 1.10 -1.81
CA LYS A 10 -8.13 2.54 -2.03
C LYS A 10 -9.22 3.05 -1.09
N SER A 11 -9.01 4.22 -0.53
CA SER A 11 -10.06 4.89 0.25
C SER A 11 -11.25 5.26 -0.65
N HIS A 12 -12.47 5.10 -0.15
CA HIS A 12 -13.69 5.44 -0.88
C HIS A 12 -13.91 6.95 -1.00
N VAL A 13 -13.38 7.70 -0.04
CA VAL A 13 -13.57 9.15 0.09
C VAL A 13 -12.38 9.95 -0.45
N SER A 14 -11.28 9.30 -0.81
CA SER A 14 -10.06 9.99 -1.23
C SER A 14 -9.21 9.13 -2.16
N SER A 15 -8.42 9.74 -3.02
CA SER A 15 -7.42 9.06 -3.87
C SER A 15 -6.19 8.58 -3.07
N VAL A 16 -6.40 8.12 -1.84
CA VAL A 16 -5.39 7.57 -0.94
C VAL A 16 -5.39 6.06 -1.13
N ILE A 17 -4.22 5.50 -1.39
CA ILE A 17 -3.99 4.06 -1.44
C ILE A 17 -3.32 3.67 -0.13
N TYR A 18 -3.82 2.62 0.50
CA TYR A 18 -3.22 2.00 1.67
C TYR A 18 -2.68 0.63 1.28
N GLY A 19 -1.77 0.12 2.09
CA GLY A 19 -1.23 -1.22 1.96
C GLY A 19 -0.53 -1.64 3.24
N TYR A 20 -0.01 -2.87 3.24
CA TYR A 20 0.72 -3.41 4.37
C TYR A 20 2.18 -3.70 4.02
N CYS A 21 3.07 -3.26 4.90
CA CYS A 21 4.44 -3.73 4.94
C CYS A 21 4.49 -5.20 5.37
N VAL A 22 5.59 -5.90 5.04
CA VAL A 22 5.81 -7.30 5.44
C VAL A 22 5.79 -7.54 6.95
N CYS A 23 5.99 -6.49 7.76
CA CYS A 23 5.88 -6.56 9.22
C CYS A 23 4.43 -6.40 9.74
N GLY A 24 3.44 -6.29 8.84
CA GLY A 24 2.04 -6.08 9.17
C GLY A 24 1.66 -4.62 9.45
N ARG A 25 2.60 -3.67 9.31
CA ARG A 25 2.31 -2.24 9.50
C ARG A 25 1.60 -1.65 8.29
N GLU A 26 0.48 -0.98 8.54
CA GLU A 26 -0.21 -0.17 7.53
C GLU A 26 0.64 1.04 7.11
N VAL A 27 0.67 1.26 5.80
CA VAL A 27 1.40 2.34 5.14
C VAL A 27 0.49 2.99 4.10
N GLN A 28 0.74 4.25 3.75
CA GLN A 28 -0.10 5.00 2.81
C GLN A 28 0.69 5.62 1.65
N HIS A 29 0.04 5.65 0.50
CA HIS A 29 0.50 6.26 -0.73
C HIS A 29 -0.58 7.21 -1.27
N SER A 30 -0.28 8.51 -1.27
CA SER A 30 -1.19 9.59 -1.69
C SER A 30 -0.43 10.71 -2.37
N ALA A 31 -1.12 11.53 -3.15
CA ALA A 31 -0.52 12.72 -3.77
C ALA A 31 0.10 13.71 -2.75
N LYS A 32 -0.38 13.73 -1.50
CA LYS A 32 0.15 14.60 -0.43
C LYS A 32 1.23 13.95 0.44
N LYS A 33 1.27 12.62 0.50
CA LYS A 33 2.18 11.88 1.38
C LYS A 33 2.34 10.45 0.87
N ILE A 34 3.60 10.07 0.66
CA ILE A 34 3.99 8.72 0.30
C ILE A 34 4.92 8.21 1.40
N ASP A 35 4.55 7.09 2.04
CA ASP A 35 5.45 6.43 2.96
C ASP A 35 6.50 5.65 2.15
N GLU A 36 7.72 6.18 2.09
CA GLU A 36 8.88 5.54 1.44
C GLU A 36 9.57 4.50 2.34
N LYS A 37 9.34 4.59 3.66
CA LYS A 37 9.90 3.67 4.65
C LYS A 37 8.85 3.27 5.67
N CYS A 38 8.88 2.01 6.09
CA CYS A 38 8.02 1.51 7.14
C CYS A 38 8.41 2.18 8.47
N PRO A 39 7.49 2.87 9.16
CA PRO A 39 7.79 3.50 10.45
C PRO A 39 8.05 2.48 11.57
N LEU A 40 7.68 1.21 11.38
CA LEU A 40 7.82 0.16 12.38
C LEU A 40 9.15 -0.60 12.25
N CYS A 41 9.44 -1.13 11.05
CA CYS A 41 10.63 -1.96 10.83
C CYS A 41 11.76 -1.25 10.06
N GLY A 42 11.54 0.00 9.62
CA GLY A 42 12.52 0.79 8.87
C GLY A 42 12.80 0.29 7.44
N ALA A 43 12.10 -0.74 6.97
CA ALA A 43 12.25 -1.26 5.61
C ALA A 43 11.83 -0.21 4.57
N THR A 44 12.57 -0.12 3.46
CA THR A 44 12.17 0.72 2.33
C THR A 44 10.97 0.09 1.63
N LEU A 45 9.94 0.88 1.40
CA LEU A 45 8.66 0.44 0.83
C LEU A 45 8.67 0.69 -0.67
N GLU A 46 8.44 -0.37 -1.43
CA GLU A 46 8.25 -0.31 -2.88
C GLU A 46 6.78 -0.49 -3.21
N TRP A 47 6.23 0.47 -3.96
CA TRP A 47 4.83 0.54 -4.32
C TRP A 47 4.65 0.15 -5.78
N ASP A 48 4.37 -1.13 -6.03
CA ASP A 48 4.07 -1.61 -7.39
C ASP A 48 2.55 -1.63 -7.60
N LEU A 49 1.98 -0.44 -7.81
CA LEU A 49 0.53 -0.28 -7.99
C LEU A 49 0.00 -0.94 -9.28
N SER A 50 0.89 -1.36 -10.18
CA SER A 50 0.54 -2.02 -11.46
C SER A 50 0.27 -3.51 -11.29
N ASP A 51 0.88 -4.18 -10.31
CA ASP A 51 0.64 -5.61 -10.05
C ASP A 51 -0.67 -5.82 -9.28
N LYS A 52 -1.68 -6.32 -10.00
CA LYS A 52 -3.02 -6.62 -9.44
C LYS A 52 -3.02 -7.65 -8.32
N LYS A 53 -2.01 -8.53 -8.23
CA LYS A 53 -1.93 -9.54 -7.16
C LYS A 53 -1.58 -8.93 -5.82
N LEU A 54 -1.05 -7.71 -5.84
CA LEU A 54 -0.73 -6.96 -4.63
C LEU A 54 -1.94 -6.20 -4.10
N TRP A 55 -3.06 -6.13 -4.82
CA TRP A 55 -4.31 -5.52 -4.33
C TRP A 55 -5.12 -6.51 -3.51
N HIS A 56 -5.83 -6.02 -2.49
CA HIS A 56 -6.72 -6.82 -1.66
C HIS A 56 -7.72 -7.55 -2.57
N ASN A 57 -7.73 -8.88 -2.47
CA ASN A 57 -8.59 -9.77 -3.27
C ASN A 57 -8.40 -9.67 -4.81
N GLY A 58 -7.27 -9.15 -5.29
CA GLY A 58 -6.97 -9.01 -6.71
C GLY A 58 -7.86 -8.00 -7.45
N LYS A 59 -8.63 -7.18 -6.72
CA LYS A 59 -9.60 -6.24 -7.28
C LYS A 59 -9.23 -4.82 -6.86
N GLU A 60 -8.81 -4.03 -7.84
CA GLU A 60 -8.59 -2.58 -7.71
C GLU A 60 -9.88 -1.83 -7.35
N ASN A 61 -11.04 -2.40 -7.67
CA ASN A 61 -12.36 -1.76 -7.60
C ASN A 61 -13.42 -2.71 -7.04
N GLU A 62 -13.54 -2.83 -5.72
CA GLU A 62 -14.84 -3.12 -5.11
C GLU A 62 -15.17 -1.95 -4.17
N THR A 63 -15.96 -1.02 -4.70
CA THR A 63 -16.71 -0.06 -3.92
C THR A 63 -17.73 -0.86 -3.08
N ILE A 64 -17.31 -1.29 -1.88
CA ILE A 64 -18.21 -1.63 -0.77
C ILE A 64 -19.13 -0.46 -0.40
#